data_AF-A0A9Q1IMG9-F1
#
_entry.id   AF-A0A9Q1IMG9-F1
#
_cell.length_a   1.000
_cell.length_b   1.000
_cell.length_c   1.000
_cell.angle_alpha   90.00
_cell.angle_beta   90.00
_cell.angle_gamma   90.00
#
_symmetry.space_group_name_H-M   'P 1'
#
loop_
_entity.id
_entity.type
_entity.pdbx_description
1 polymer ?
#
loop_
_entity_poly.entity_id
_entity_poly.type
_entity_poly.pdbx_seq_one_letter_code
_entity_poly.pdbx_strand_id
1 'polypeptide(L)'
;MPSPPVPMAQRAITSPALKPFFLKTPVGMALPKRQRRHTLPASEFRNLTPQDAISVFEIEREAFVSVSGECPLTLEKVLSFLDQCPELSLGWFEEGQLVAFIIGSG
;
A
#
# COMPACT_ATOMS: atom_id res chain seq x y z
N MET A 1 -51.42 -3.00 -55.44
CA MET A 1 -51.67 -2.52 -54.07
C MET A 1 -51.12 -3.55 -53.08
N PRO A 2 -49.83 -3.49 -52.75
CA PRO A 2 -49.21 -4.38 -51.76
C PRO A 2 -49.50 -3.92 -50.32
N SER A 3 -49.82 -4.87 -49.46
CA SER A 3 -50.03 -4.75 -48.01
C SER A 3 -48.74 -4.36 -47.26
N PRO A 4 -48.84 -3.63 -46.13
CA PRO A 4 -47.66 -3.17 -45.40
C PRO A 4 -46.93 -4.30 -44.66
N PRO A 5 -45.61 -4.17 -44.44
CA PRO A 5 -44.83 -5.13 -43.67
C PRO A 5 -45.09 -5.02 -42.16
N VAL A 6 -45.09 -6.17 -41.50
CA VAL A 6 -45.20 -6.35 -40.05
C VAL A 6 -43.94 -5.77 -39.38
N PRO A 7 -44.03 -4.83 -38.42
CA PRO A 7 -42.83 -4.36 -37.72
C PRO A 7 -42.31 -5.42 -36.74
N MET A 8 -41.05 -5.83 -36.95
CA MET A 8 -40.25 -6.62 -36.01
C MET A 8 -40.18 -5.91 -34.65
N ALA A 9 -40.49 -6.66 -33.58
CA ALA A 9 -40.30 -6.23 -32.21
C ALA A 9 -38.82 -5.97 -31.92
N GLN A 10 -38.43 -4.71 -31.79
CA GLN A 10 -37.16 -4.33 -31.19
C GLN A 10 -37.28 -4.49 -29.67
N ARG A 11 -36.62 -5.52 -29.13
CA ARG A 11 -36.42 -5.72 -27.71
C ARG A 11 -35.49 -4.61 -27.19
N ALA A 12 -36.07 -3.48 -26.80
CA ALA A 12 -35.36 -2.47 -26.04
C ALA A 12 -35.07 -3.05 -24.65
N ILE A 13 -33.80 -3.30 -24.38
CA ILE A 13 -33.31 -3.68 -23.05
C ILE A 13 -33.49 -2.44 -22.17
N THR A 14 -34.58 -2.39 -21.43
CA THR A 14 -34.83 -1.33 -20.44
C THR A 14 -33.92 -1.57 -19.24
N SER A 15 -32.80 -0.87 -19.17
CA SER A 15 -32.03 -0.73 -17.94
C SER A 15 -32.86 0.11 -16.95
N PRO A 16 -33.11 -0.36 -15.71
CA PRO A 16 -33.76 0.47 -14.72
C PRO A 16 -32.78 1.56 -14.28
N ALA A 17 -33.08 2.80 -14.65
CA ALA A 17 -32.37 3.97 -14.15
C ALA A 17 -32.49 4.03 -12.62
N LEU A 18 -31.42 3.71 -11.91
CA LEU A 18 -31.33 3.90 -10.46
C LEU A 18 -31.28 5.40 -10.18
N LYS A 19 -32.37 5.93 -9.62
CA LYS A 19 -32.44 7.30 -9.13
C LYS A 19 -31.53 7.44 -7.90
N PRO A 20 -30.65 8.44 -7.81
CA PRO A 20 -29.91 8.70 -6.60
C PRO A 20 -30.88 9.24 -5.54
N PHE A 21 -31.14 8.42 -4.53
CA PHE A 21 -31.77 8.90 -3.31
C PHE A 21 -30.78 9.85 -2.62
N PHE A 22 -31.12 11.14 -2.58
CA PHE A 22 -30.45 12.10 -1.71
C PHE A 22 -30.65 11.67 -0.25
N LEU A 23 -29.71 10.88 0.26
CA LEU A 23 -29.61 10.57 1.67
C LEU A 23 -29.12 11.85 2.36
N LYS A 24 -30.07 12.54 3.00
CA LYS A 24 -29.78 13.57 4.00
C LYS A 24 -28.84 12.97 5.05
N THR A 25 -27.61 13.45 5.09
CA THR A 25 -26.63 13.12 6.12
C THR A 25 -27.21 13.44 7.49
N PRO A 26 -27.36 12.48 8.42
CA PRO A 26 -27.47 12.82 9.82
C PRO A 26 -26.14 13.48 10.21
N VAL A 27 -26.20 14.65 10.85
CA VAL A 27 -25.10 15.16 11.67
C VAL A 27 -24.94 14.17 12.84
N GLY A 28 -24.24 13.07 12.56
CA GLY A 28 -23.90 12.04 13.50
C GLY A 28 -22.66 12.47 14.25
N MET A 29 -22.78 12.56 15.57
CA MET A 29 -21.68 12.64 16.53
C MET A 29 -20.42 11.96 16.01
N ALA A 30 -19.29 12.66 16.05
CA ALA A 30 -17.99 12.05 15.89
C ALA A 30 -17.85 10.95 16.96
N LEU A 31 -18.09 9.70 16.57
CA LEU A 31 -17.83 8.53 17.38
C LEU A 31 -16.34 8.60 17.77
N PRO A 32 -15.95 8.47 19.06
CA PRO A 32 -14.54 8.44 19.44
C PRO A 32 -13.87 7.39 18.56
N LYS A 33 -12.80 7.79 17.83
CA LYS A 33 -12.13 6.98 16.78
C LYS A 33 -12.16 5.52 17.19
N ARG A 34 -13.16 4.77 16.68
CA ARG A 34 -13.36 3.38 17.07
C ARG A 34 -12.14 2.67 16.53
N GLN A 35 -11.22 2.34 17.43
CA GLN A 35 -9.95 1.74 17.07
C GLN A 35 -10.27 0.42 16.38
N ARG A 36 -10.07 0.39 15.06
CA ARG A 36 -10.28 -0.79 14.24
C ARG A 36 -9.30 -1.85 14.77
N ARG A 37 -9.74 -3.11 14.85
CA ARG A 37 -8.85 -4.21 15.26
C ARG A 37 -7.56 -4.12 14.45
N HIS A 38 -6.43 -4.09 15.17
CA HIS A 38 -5.11 -4.04 14.56
C HIS A 38 -4.84 -5.41 13.92
N THR A 39 -4.82 -5.44 12.59
CA THR A 39 -4.23 -6.53 11.81
C THR A 39 -3.02 -5.96 11.11
N LEU A 40 -1.97 -6.77 10.94
CA LEU A 40 -0.83 -6.32 10.15
C LEU A 40 -1.29 -6.01 8.71
N PRO A 41 -0.83 -4.91 8.10
CA PRO A 41 -1.04 -4.68 6.68
C PRO A 41 -0.46 -5.83 5.87
N ALA A 42 -1.18 -6.26 4.83
CA ALA A 42 -0.65 -7.27 3.91
C ALA A 42 0.59 -6.76 3.16
N SER A 43 0.58 -5.47 2.78
CA SER A 43 1.70 -4.78 2.15
C SER A 43 1.70 -3.32 2.63
N GLU A 44 2.87 -2.80 2.97
CA GLU A 44 3.06 -1.46 3.51
C GLU A 44 4.37 -0.85 2.98
N PHE A 45 4.32 0.43 2.63
CA PHE A 45 5.49 1.24 2.35
C PHE A 45 5.60 2.31 3.42
N ARG A 46 6.72 2.36 4.14
CA ARG A 46 6.97 3.35 5.17
C ARG A 46 8.46 3.67 5.26
N ASN A 47 8.76 4.84 5.81
CA ASN A 47 10.13 5.19 6.17
C ASN A 47 10.63 4.17 7.20
N LEU A 48 11.91 3.83 7.11
CA LEU A 48 12.55 2.94 8.07
C LEU A 48 12.78 3.68 9.38
N THR A 49 12.80 2.92 10.46
CA THR A 49 13.19 3.41 11.78
C THR A 49 14.43 2.66 12.27
N PRO A 50 15.15 3.16 13.28
CA PRO A 50 16.33 2.46 13.82
C PRO A 50 16.04 1.02 14.26
N GLN A 51 14.79 0.67 14.59
CA GLN A 51 14.37 -0.69 14.90
C GLN A 51 14.45 -1.64 13.69
N ASP A 52 14.28 -1.13 12.47
CA ASP A 52 14.35 -1.90 11.23
C ASP A 52 15.81 -2.17 10.77
N ALA A 53 16.80 -1.54 11.41
CA ALA A 53 18.20 -1.61 10.99
C ALA A 53 18.78 -3.04 10.98
N ILE A 54 18.31 -3.90 11.89
CA ILE A 54 18.70 -5.31 11.93
C ILE A 54 18.20 -6.02 10.67
N SER A 55 16.92 -5.83 10.31
CA SER A 55 16.34 -6.43 9.11
C SER A 55 17.04 -5.94 7.83
N VAL A 56 17.37 -4.65 7.76
CA VAL A 56 18.19 -4.09 6.66
C VAL A 56 19.53 -4.81 6.55
N PHE A 57 20.23 -4.96 7.67
CA PHE A 57 21.53 -5.62 7.70
C PHE A 57 21.45 -7.11 7.35
N GLU A 58 20.39 -7.80 7.74
CA GLU A 58 20.17 -9.20 7.37
C GLU A 58 19.98 -9.38 5.86
N ILE A 59 19.17 -8.51 5.25
CA ILE A 59 18.96 -8.48 3.79
C ILE A 59 20.28 -8.18 3.07
N GLU A 60 21.02 -7.16 3.52
CA GLU A 60 22.32 -6.80 2.94
C GLU A 60 23.34 -7.94 3.05
N ARG A 61 23.41 -8.60 4.21
CA ARG A 61 24.30 -9.75 4.40
C ARG A 61 23.95 -10.88 3.45
N GLU A 62 22.66 -11.19 3.28
CA GLU A 62 22.24 -12.23 2.34
C GLU A 62 22.58 -11.85 0.90
N ALA A 63 22.25 -10.61 0.50
CA ALA A 63 22.40 -10.13 -0.87
C ALA A 63 23.86 -9.87 -1.29
N PHE A 64 24.67 -9.28 -0.42
CA PHE A 64 26.02 -8.80 -0.77
C PHE A 64 27.13 -9.63 -0.15
N VAL A 65 27.07 -9.95 1.15
CA VAL A 65 28.15 -10.70 1.82
C VAL A 65 28.25 -12.12 1.26
N SER A 66 27.12 -12.76 0.96
CA SER A 66 27.11 -14.09 0.34
C SER A 66 27.76 -14.13 -1.04
N VAL A 67 27.88 -12.99 -1.74
CA VAL A 67 28.40 -12.90 -3.11
C VAL A 67 29.81 -12.31 -3.15
N SER A 68 30.05 -11.24 -2.41
CA SER A 68 31.29 -10.43 -2.45
C SER A 68 32.12 -10.50 -1.17
N GLY A 69 31.57 -11.04 -0.09
CA GLY A 69 32.20 -11.06 1.23
C GLY A 69 32.15 -9.72 1.98
N GLU A 70 31.66 -8.65 1.35
CA GLU A 70 31.57 -7.31 1.95
C GLU A 70 30.14 -6.77 1.88
N CYS A 71 29.78 -5.99 2.90
CA CYS A 71 28.47 -5.38 3.06
C CYS A 71 28.62 -3.86 2.86
N PRO A 72 28.03 -3.25 1.81
CA PRO A 72 28.18 -1.82 1.59
C PRO A 72 27.63 -0.98 2.74
N LEU A 73 26.57 -1.47 3.42
CA LEU A 73 25.96 -0.86 4.58
C LEU A 73 26.15 -1.73 5.84
N THR A 74 27.06 -1.33 6.73
CA THR A 74 27.20 -1.95 8.05
C THR A 74 26.05 -1.53 8.97
N LEU A 75 25.74 -2.35 9.98
CA LEU A 75 24.67 -2.04 10.96
C LEU A 75 24.85 -0.64 11.60
N GLU A 76 26.08 -0.26 11.94
CA GLU A 76 26.39 1.06 12.48
C GLU A 76 26.10 2.19 11.50
N LYS A 77 26.44 2.01 10.21
CA LYS A 77 26.10 2.99 9.16
C LYS A 77 24.60 3.13 8.98
N VAL A 78 23.85 2.01 9.01
CA VAL A 78 22.39 2.02 8.89
C VAL A 78 21.76 2.76 10.06
N LEU A 79 22.15 2.43 11.30
CA LEU A 79 21.66 3.13 12.49
C LEU A 79 21.95 4.63 12.44
N SER A 80 23.20 4.99 12.12
CA SER A 80 23.62 6.39 12.01
C SER A 80 22.80 7.16 10.97
N PHE A 81 22.48 6.53 9.83
CA PHE A 81 21.63 7.14 8.80
C PHE A 81 20.18 7.33 9.28
N LEU A 82 19.59 6.29 9.88
CA LEU A 82 18.19 6.32 10.32
C LEU A 82 17.94 7.24 11.53
N ASP A 83 18.98 7.54 12.31
CA ASP A 83 18.92 8.55 13.37
C ASP A 83 18.98 10.00 12.81
N GLN A 84 19.65 10.21 11.67
CA GLN A 84 19.86 11.54 11.10
C GLN A 84 18.74 11.94 10.12
N CYS A 85 18.44 11.08 9.15
CA CYS A 85 17.55 11.39 8.03
C CYS A 85 16.66 10.19 7.65
N PRO A 86 15.80 9.67 8.56
CA PRO A 86 14.93 8.54 8.26
C PRO A 86 13.96 8.81 7.09
N GLU A 87 13.65 10.07 6.81
CA GLU A 87 12.82 10.49 5.67
C GLU A 87 13.45 10.23 4.29
N LEU A 88 14.76 10.00 4.24
CA LEU A 88 15.48 9.62 3.03
C LEU A 88 15.60 8.08 2.90
N SER A 89 14.83 7.33 3.70
CA SER A 89 14.71 5.88 3.60
C SER A 89 13.30 5.46 3.21
N LEU A 90 13.18 4.30 2.57
CA LEU A 90 11.91 3.67 2.28
C LEU A 90 12.04 2.15 2.41
N GLY A 91 11.17 1.55 3.24
CA GLY A 91 11.03 0.11 3.36
C GLY A 91 9.71 -0.36 2.76
N TRP A 92 9.77 -1.50 2.07
CA TRP A 92 8.60 -2.28 1.68
C TRP A 92 8.45 -3.46 2.64
N PHE A 93 7.30 -3.52 3.31
CA PHE A 93 6.93 -4.55 4.25
C PHE A 93 5.80 -5.41 3.69
N GLU A 94 5.93 -6.73 3.83
CA GLU A 94 4.84 -7.69 3.61
C GLU A 94 4.52 -8.37 4.94
N GLU A 95 3.25 -8.31 5.35
CA GLU A 95 2.79 -8.87 6.64
C GLU A 95 3.65 -8.44 7.86
N GLY A 96 4.19 -7.21 7.82
CA GLY A 96 5.05 -6.65 8.87
C GLY A 96 6.54 -7.04 8.79
N GLN A 97 6.95 -7.83 7.80
CA GLN A 97 8.35 -8.19 7.54
C GLN A 97 8.95 -7.28 6.46
N LEU A 98 10.14 -6.74 6.69
CA LEU A 98 10.86 -5.96 5.68
C LEU A 98 11.35 -6.90 4.57
N VAL A 99 10.93 -6.66 3.33
CA VAL A 99 11.30 -7.50 2.17
C VAL A 99 12.21 -6.78 1.18
N ALA A 100 12.15 -5.45 1.14
CA ALA A 100 13.03 -4.62 0.33
C ALA A 100 13.16 -3.23 0.95
N PHE A 101 14.26 -2.56 0.66
CA PHE A 101 14.46 -1.20 1.15
C PHE A 101 15.31 -0.38 0.19
N ILE A 102 15.28 0.94 0.40
CA ILE A 102 16.17 1.92 -0.21
C ILE A 102 16.68 2.82 0.92
N ILE A 103 18.00 3.03 0.97
CA ILE A 103 18.65 4.05 1.78
C ILE A 103 19.24 5.09 0.83
N GLY A 104 18.82 6.36 1.00
CA GLY A 104 19.38 7.47 0.25
C GLY A 104 20.83 7.77 0.64
N SER A 105 21.48 8.62 -0.15
CA SER A 105 22.76 9.24 0.21
C SER A 105 22.50 10.69 0.63
N GLY A 106 22.95 11.06 1.83
CA GLY A 106 23.00 12.46 2.29
C GLY A 106 24.12 13.25 1.64
#